data_AF-A0A1V2YHM8-F1
#
_entry.id   AF-A0A1V2YHM8-F1
#
_cell.length_a   1.000
_cell.length_b   1.000
_cell.length_c   1.000
_cell.angle_alpha   90.00
_cell.angle_beta   90.00
_cell.angle_gamma   90.00
#
_symmetry.space_group_name_H-M   'P 1'
#
loop_
_entity.id
_entity.type
_entity.pdbx_description
1 polymer ?
#
loop_
_entity_poly.entity_id
_entity_poly.type
_entity_poly.pdbx_seq_one_letter_code
_entity_poly.pdbx_strand_id
1 'polypeptide(L)'
;MLGNPITPMFEGVPEVGLHMLGWDDFSEDTPEILDEEKRAYSLGVDILHIKSIIQIEACYKYHVLHKDKEYVTKWMQQSGIFSEQEAKNVVTFFTDPVQKYYYPAYYYGKILLQQAYDVIPKTQRKEFFEILYNMPHTTKTLCNAVSKISNIEFKL
;
A
#
# COMPACT_ATOMS: atom_id res chain seq x y z
N MET A 1 13.91 -12.41 -10.19
CA MET A 1 12.56 -13.01 -10.20
C MET A 1 11.53 -11.89 -10.22
N LEU A 2 11.02 -11.55 -11.40
CA LEU A 2 9.88 -10.63 -11.62
C LEU A 2 8.58 -11.46 -11.76
N GLY A 3 8.43 -12.48 -10.92
CA GLY A 3 7.51 -13.59 -11.17
C GLY A 3 6.79 -14.11 -9.94
N ASN A 4 6.66 -13.34 -8.86
CA ASN A 4 5.77 -13.71 -7.77
C ASN A 4 4.58 -12.73 -7.69
N PRO A 5 3.52 -12.95 -8.50
CA PRO A 5 2.35 -12.06 -8.57
C PRO A 5 1.49 -12.08 -7.30
N ILE A 6 1.87 -12.86 -6.28
CA ILE A 6 1.17 -13.01 -4.99
C ILE A 6 1.72 -12.02 -3.95
N THR A 7 2.97 -11.56 -4.09
CA THR A 7 3.62 -10.73 -3.07
C THR A 7 2.84 -9.43 -2.76
N PRO A 8 2.39 -8.63 -3.74
CA PRO A 8 1.63 -7.42 -3.41
C PRO A 8 0.33 -7.73 -2.67
N MET A 9 -0.36 -8.80 -3.08
CA MET A 9 -1.62 -9.20 -2.45
C MET A 9 -1.41 -9.65 -1.01
N PHE A 10 -0.38 -10.47 -0.76
CA PHE A 10 -0.07 -10.96 0.57
C PHE A 10 0.34 -9.83 1.52
N GLU A 11 1.18 -8.91 1.04
CA GLU A 11 1.68 -7.80 1.86
C GLU A 11 0.66 -6.68 2.06
N GLY A 12 -0.26 -6.48 1.11
CA GLY A 12 -1.27 -5.43 1.19
C GLY A 12 -2.43 -5.75 2.13
N VAL A 13 -2.80 -7.03 2.32
CA VAL A 13 -3.96 -7.41 3.16
C VAL A 13 -3.84 -6.94 4.61
N PRO A 14 -2.72 -7.16 5.32
CA PRO A 14 -2.55 -6.65 6.68
C PRO A 14 -2.57 -5.11 6.75
N GLU A 15 -2.09 -4.45 5.70
CA GLU A 15 -1.95 -2.98 5.63
C GLU A 15 -3.30 -2.25 5.45
N VAL A 16 -4.33 -2.93 4.95
CA VAL A 16 -5.66 -2.34 4.69
C VAL A 16 -6.74 -2.78 5.67
N GLY A 17 -6.43 -3.70 6.60
CA GLY A 17 -7.44 -4.27 7.49
C GLY A 17 -8.16 -3.23 8.37
N LEU A 18 -7.44 -2.24 8.87
CA LEU A 18 -8.03 -1.17 9.68
C LEU A 18 -8.93 -0.22 8.85
N HIS A 19 -8.55 0.01 7.60
CA HIS A 19 -9.39 0.74 6.66
C HIS A 19 -10.68 -0.04 6.35
N MET A 20 -10.60 -1.36 6.18
CA MET A 20 -11.78 -2.22 6.02
C MET A 20 -12.69 -2.21 7.25
N LEU A 21 -12.15 -1.96 8.44
CA LEU A 21 -12.93 -1.77 9.67
C LEU A 21 -13.53 -0.35 9.81
N GLY A 22 -13.22 0.57 8.89
CA GLY A 22 -13.73 1.94 8.90
C GLY A 22 -13.04 2.88 9.89
N TRP A 23 -11.82 2.54 10.35
CA TRP A 23 -11.12 3.32 11.38
C TRP A 23 -10.53 4.64 10.85
N ASP A 24 -10.36 4.80 9.54
CA ASP A 24 -10.00 6.06 8.86
C ASP A 24 -11.17 6.66 8.06
N ASP A 25 -12.35 6.05 8.06
CA ASP A 25 -13.51 6.51 7.31
C ASP A 25 -14.60 7.06 8.24
N PHE A 26 -14.83 8.37 8.16
CA PHE A 26 -15.87 9.08 8.93
C PHE A 26 -17.29 8.75 8.48
N SER A 27 -17.46 8.14 7.30
CA SER A 27 -18.76 7.69 6.78
C SER A 27 -19.16 6.30 7.28
N GLU A 28 -18.24 5.58 7.93
CA GLU A 28 -18.49 4.29 8.56
C GLU A 28 -18.90 4.47 10.02
N ASP A 29 -19.94 3.75 10.44
CA ASP A 29 -20.32 3.71 11.85
C ASP A 29 -19.43 2.71 12.59
N THR A 30 -18.57 3.21 13.47
CA THR A 30 -17.67 2.41 14.31
C THR A 30 -17.84 2.83 15.76
N PRO A 31 -18.82 2.27 16.50
CA PRO A 31 -19.22 2.77 17.83
C PRO A 31 -18.10 2.77 18.89
N GLU A 32 -17.07 1.96 18.68
CA GLU A 32 -15.92 1.78 19.58
C GLU A 32 -14.81 2.82 19.35
N ILE A 33 -14.88 3.61 18.26
CA ILE A 33 -13.82 4.55 17.85
C ILE A 33 -14.41 5.95 17.71
N LEU A 34 -13.89 6.89 18.49
CA LEU A 34 -14.32 8.29 18.47
C LEU A 34 -13.85 9.01 17.20
N ASP A 35 -14.58 10.05 16.77
CA ASP A 35 -14.21 10.85 15.59
C ASP A 35 -12.81 11.47 15.68
N GLU A 36 -12.36 11.83 16.89
CA GLU A 36 -11.01 12.36 17.10
C GLU A 36 -9.92 11.29 16.88
N GLU A 37 -10.21 10.04 17.26
CA GLU A 37 -9.33 8.90 17.06
C GLU A 37 -9.29 8.53 15.57
N LYS A 38 -10.43 8.56 14.88
CA LYS A 38 -10.49 8.42 13.41
C LYS A 38 -9.65 9.47 12.71
N ARG A 39 -9.71 10.73 13.18
CA ARG A 39 -8.90 11.81 12.62
C ARG A 39 -7.42 11.58 12.80
N ALA A 40 -7.00 11.17 14.00
CA ALA A 40 -5.60 10.86 14.26
C ALA A 40 -5.12 9.67 13.40
N TYR A 41 -5.96 8.65 13.26
CA TYR A 41 -5.66 7.47 12.45
C TYR A 41 -5.57 7.81 10.95
N SER A 42 -6.55 8.53 10.40
CA SER A 42 -6.54 9.03 9.03
C SER A 42 -5.29 9.86 8.72
N LEU A 43 -4.88 10.77 9.62
CA LEU A 43 -3.63 11.52 9.48
C LEU A 43 -2.40 10.58 9.48
N GLY A 44 -2.40 9.55 10.32
CA GLY A 44 -1.35 8.53 10.33
C GLY A 44 -1.25 7.79 8.99
N VAL A 45 -2.39 7.41 8.41
CA VAL A 45 -2.47 6.77 7.08
C VAL A 45 -1.91 7.70 6.00
N ASP A 46 -2.27 8.98 6.01
CA ASP A 46 -1.76 9.98 5.06
C ASP A 46 -0.23 10.13 5.15
N ILE A 47 0.31 10.19 6.37
CA ILE A 47 1.77 10.25 6.58
C ILE A 47 2.46 8.99 6.04
N LEU A 48 1.88 7.81 6.25
CA LEU A 48 2.40 6.56 5.70
C LEU A 48 2.37 6.55 4.17
N HIS A 49 1.30 7.07 3.55
CA HIS A 49 1.22 7.21 2.10
C HIS A 49 2.30 8.14 1.56
N ILE A 50 2.48 9.32 2.17
CA ILE A 50 3.56 10.26 1.80
C ILE A 50 4.93 9.59 1.93
N LYS A 51 5.17 8.87 3.03
CA LYS A 51 6.40 8.09 3.23
C LYS A 51 6.61 7.14 2.06
N SER A 52 5.62 6.32 1.70
CA SER A 52 5.76 5.35 0.61
C SER A 52 6.01 5.98 -0.76
N ILE A 53 5.37 7.11 -1.08
CA ILE A 53 5.63 7.87 -2.33
C ILE A 53 7.11 8.25 -2.42
N ILE A 54 7.63 8.86 -1.35
CA ILE A 54 9.04 9.29 -1.28
C ILE A 54 9.97 8.08 -1.42
N GLN A 55 9.66 6.97 -0.77
CA GLN A 55 10.52 5.80 -0.82
C GLN A 55 10.52 5.12 -2.21
N ILE A 56 9.39 5.11 -2.92
CA ILE A 56 9.32 4.64 -4.31
C ILE A 56 10.14 5.53 -5.23
N GLU A 57 10.02 6.85 -5.06
CA GLU A 57 10.82 7.78 -5.84
C GLU A 57 12.32 7.62 -5.53
N ALA A 58 12.70 7.38 -4.27
CA ALA A 58 14.07 7.05 -3.89
C ALA A 58 14.57 5.79 -4.60
N CYS A 59 13.75 4.73 -4.62
CA CYS A 59 14.04 3.47 -5.31
C CYS A 59 14.23 3.70 -6.82
N TYR A 60 13.36 4.50 -7.45
CA TYR A 60 13.47 4.89 -8.86
C TYR A 60 14.76 5.68 -9.14
N LYS A 61 15.08 6.68 -8.31
CA LYS A 61 16.31 7.47 -8.45
C LYS A 61 17.57 6.61 -8.38
N TYR A 62 17.60 5.62 -7.50
CA TYR A 62 18.74 4.71 -7.37
C TYR A 62 18.83 3.73 -8.56
N HIS A 63 17.76 2.97 -8.83
CA HIS A 63 17.83 1.87 -9.80
C HIS A 63 17.71 2.30 -11.26
N VAL A 64 16.93 3.35 -11.54
CA VAL A 64 16.64 3.80 -12.91
C VAL A 64 17.48 5.01 -13.30
N LEU A 65 17.62 6.00 -12.41
CA LEU A 65 18.42 7.20 -12.70
C LEU A 65 19.90 7.06 -12.28
N HIS A 66 20.28 5.87 -11.78
CA HIS A 66 21.64 5.53 -11.37
C HIS A 66 22.28 6.54 -10.40
N LYS A 67 21.48 7.12 -9.51
CA LYS A 67 21.98 7.94 -8.41
C LYS A 67 22.61 7.04 -7.34
N ASP A 68 23.67 7.52 -6.71
CA ASP A 68 24.34 6.78 -5.64
C ASP A 68 23.54 6.81 -4.31
N LYS A 69 23.96 5.97 -3.35
CA LYS A 69 23.29 5.84 -2.04
C LYS A 69 23.33 7.14 -1.23
N GLU A 70 24.42 7.90 -1.32
CA GLU A 70 24.59 9.14 -0.54
C GLU A 70 23.61 10.21 -1.02
N TYR A 71 23.53 10.41 -2.34
CA TYR A 71 22.58 11.30 -2.98
C TYR A 71 21.15 10.97 -2.58
N VAL A 72 20.75 9.69 -2.69
CA VAL A 72 19.36 9.29 -2.43
C VAL A 72 19.01 9.42 -0.94
N THR A 73 19.93 9.07 -0.05
CA THR A 73 19.74 9.23 1.41
C THR A 73 19.53 10.71 1.75
N LYS A 74 20.38 11.60 1.23
CA LYS A 74 20.27 13.05 1.46
C LYS A 74 18.99 13.63 0.87
N TRP A 75 18.60 13.19 -0.32
CA TRP A 75 17.34 13.59 -0.94
C TRP A 75 16.13 13.19 -0.10
N MET A 76 16.11 11.96 0.45
CA MET A 76 15.03 11.53 1.33
C MET A 76 14.94 12.37 2.61
N GLN A 77 16.08 12.75 3.20
CA GLN A 77 16.10 13.62 4.39
C GLN A 77 15.58 15.03 4.10
N GLN A 78 15.85 15.56 2.89
CA GLN A 78 15.35 16.87 2.46
C GLN A 78 13.82 16.94 2.36
N SER A 79 13.12 15.80 2.34
CA SER A 79 11.66 15.78 2.38
C SER A 79 11.07 16.28 3.70
N GLY A 80 11.85 16.29 4.79
CA GLY A 80 11.36 16.60 6.14
C GLY A 80 10.52 15.49 6.79
N ILE A 81 10.26 14.37 6.08
CA ILE A 81 9.43 13.25 6.55
C ILE A 81 10.28 12.12 7.16
N PHE A 82 11.50 11.95 6.66
CA PHE A 82 12.42 10.90 7.10
C PHE A 82 13.54 11.48 7.97
N SER A 83 13.75 10.86 9.13
CA SER A 83 14.99 11.05 9.87
C SER A 83 16.18 10.45 9.11
N GLU A 84 17.40 10.83 9.52
CA GLU A 84 18.62 10.29 8.94
C GLU A 84 18.68 8.76 9.02
N GLN A 85 18.31 8.19 10.17
CA GLN A 85 18.35 6.75 10.38
C GLN A 85 17.30 6.02 9.54
N GLU A 86 16.08 6.54 9.47
CA GLU A 86 15.03 5.95 8.62
C GLU A 86 15.42 5.98 7.14
N ALA A 87 15.95 7.10 6.65
CA ALA A 87 16.40 7.22 5.26
C ALA A 87 17.51 6.20 4.95
N LYS A 88 18.51 6.04 5.83
CA LYS A 88 19.58 5.03 5.67
C LYS A 88 19.02 3.60 5.64
N ASN A 89 18.08 3.28 6.53
CA ASN A 89 17.46 1.96 6.59
C ASN A 89 16.70 1.65 5.30
N VAL A 90 15.91 2.60 4.81
CA VAL A 90 15.16 2.45 3.55
C VAL A 90 16.11 2.22 2.37
N VAL A 91 17.13 3.06 2.22
CA VAL A 91 18.12 2.92 1.14
C VAL A 91 18.85 1.59 1.26
N THR A 92 19.21 1.15 2.46
CA THR A 92 19.83 -0.16 2.67
C THR A 92 18.90 -1.28 2.16
N PHE A 93 17.62 -1.22 2.50
CA PHE A 93 16.63 -2.22 2.12
C PHE A 93 16.46 -2.34 0.59
N PHE A 94 16.15 -1.24 -0.10
CA PHE A 94 15.89 -1.34 -1.54
C PHE A 94 17.16 -1.48 -2.38
N THR A 95 18.36 -1.31 -1.80
CA THR A 95 19.63 -1.54 -2.49
C THR A 95 20.22 -2.93 -2.25
N ASP A 96 19.61 -3.70 -1.35
CA ASP A 96 19.98 -5.10 -1.10
C ASP A 96 19.73 -5.96 -2.37
N PRO A 97 20.66 -6.87 -2.71
CA PRO A 97 20.55 -7.68 -3.94
C PRO A 97 19.30 -8.55 -4.02
N VAL A 98 18.71 -8.92 -2.88
CA VAL A 98 17.51 -9.78 -2.79
C VAL A 98 16.28 -8.95 -2.47
N GLN A 99 16.34 -8.06 -1.47
CA GLN A 99 15.16 -7.35 -0.96
C GLN A 99 14.65 -6.26 -1.92
N LYS A 100 15.48 -5.76 -2.84
CA LYS A 100 15.10 -4.70 -3.79
C LYS A 100 13.84 -4.99 -4.62
N TYR A 101 13.51 -6.26 -4.86
CA TYR A 101 12.34 -6.64 -5.66
C TYR A 101 11.02 -6.56 -4.87
N TYR A 102 11.09 -6.54 -3.54
CA TYR A 102 9.91 -6.57 -2.68
C TYR A 102 9.39 -5.16 -2.40
N TYR A 103 10.26 -4.16 -2.42
CA TYR A 103 9.92 -2.83 -1.93
C TYR A 103 8.74 -2.16 -2.66
N PRO A 104 8.66 -2.17 -4.00
CA PRO A 104 7.49 -1.63 -4.70
C PRO A 104 6.22 -2.47 -4.48
N ALA A 105 6.36 -3.77 -4.18
CA ALA A 105 5.24 -4.69 -4.04
C ALA A 105 4.38 -4.40 -2.80
N TYR A 106 5.00 -4.02 -1.67
CA TYR A 106 4.28 -3.66 -0.43
C TYR A 106 3.29 -2.51 -0.68
N TYR A 107 3.78 -1.40 -1.23
CA TYR A 107 2.94 -0.22 -1.47
C TYR A 107 1.91 -0.45 -2.57
N TYR A 108 2.33 -1.10 -3.66
CA TYR A 108 1.43 -1.42 -4.76
C TYR A 108 0.26 -2.29 -4.30
N GLY A 109 0.54 -3.28 -3.45
CA GLY A 109 -0.45 -4.18 -2.86
C GLY A 109 -1.47 -3.45 -2.00
N LYS A 110 -0.98 -2.58 -1.10
CA LYS A 110 -1.82 -1.74 -0.24
C LYS A 110 -2.79 -0.88 -1.04
N ILE A 111 -2.29 -0.12 -2.02
CA ILE A 111 -3.15 0.75 -2.85
C ILE A 111 -4.17 -0.07 -3.63
N LEU A 112 -3.74 -1.16 -4.27
CA LEU A 112 -4.61 -2.02 -5.04
C LEU A 112 -5.79 -2.53 -4.21
N LEU A 113 -5.52 -2.99 -2.98
CA LEU A 113 -6.53 -3.54 -2.11
C LEU A 113 -7.45 -2.49 -1.50
N GLN A 114 -6.90 -1.32 -1.13
CA GLN A 114 -7.70 -0.21 -0.63
C GLN A 114 -8.67 0.27 -1.71
N GLN A 115 -8.16 0.57 -2.91
CA GLN A 115 -9.00 0.98 -4.04
C GLN A 115 -10.00 -0.10 -4.45
N ALA A 116 -9.60 -1.37 -4.41
CA ALA A 116 -10.51 -2.48 -4.66
C ALA A 116 -11.66 -2.50 -3.65
N TYR A 117 -11.37 -2.34 -2.35
CA TYR A 117 -12.38 -2.28 -1.30
C TYR A 117 -13.33 -1.09 -1.44
N ASP A 118 -12.78 0.10 -1.73
CA ASP A 118 -13.55 1.35 -1.87
C ASP A 118 -14.59 1.30 -2.98
N VAL A 119 -14.32 0.58 -4.08
CA VAL A 119 -15.27 0.44 -5.18
C VAL A 119 -16.32 -0.64 -4.94
N ILE A 120 -16.22 -1.44 -3.87
CA ILE A 120 -17.22 -2.47 -3.54
C ILE A 120 -18.37 -1.87 -2.74
N PRO A 121 -19.63 -2.00 -3.22
CA PRO A 121 -20.80 -1.66 -2.42
C PRO A 121 -20.82 -2.39 -1.07
N LYS A 122 -21.23 -1.71 0.01
CA LYS A 122 -21.27 -2.31 1.37
C LYS A 122 -22.02 -3.64 1.40
N THR A 123 -23.09 -3.78 0.61
CA THR A 123 -23.91 -5.01 0.50
C THR A 123 -23.17 -6.20 -0.12
N GLN A 124 -22.03 -5.97 -0.79
CA GLN A 124 -21.22 -6.98 -1.47
C GLN A 124 -19.85 -7.21 -0.79
N ARG A 125 -19.52 -6.50 0.29
CA ARG A 125 -18.22 -6.64 0.99
C ARG A 125 -17.94 -8.07 1.47
N LYS A 126 -18.98 -8.84 1.80
CA LYS A 126 -18.82 -10.27 2.12
C LYS A 126 -18.21 -11.06 0.96
N GLU A 127 -18.71 -10.87 -0.25
CA GLU A 127 -18.20 -11.54 -1.46
C GLU A 127 -16.76 -11.09 -1.76
N PHE A 128 -16.45 -9.82 -1.53
CA PHE A 128 -15.08 -9.31 -1.63
C PHE A 128 -14.12 -10.02 -0.65
N PHE A 129 -14.53 -10.25 0.61
CA PHE A 129 -13.70 -10.99 1.56
C PHE A 129 -13.53 -12.46 1.17
N GLU A 130 -14.57 -13.10 0.60
CA GLU A 130 -14.44 -14.47 0.08
C GLU A 130 -13.43 -14.54 -1.07
N ILE A 131 -13.45 -13.56 -1.99
CA ILE A 131 -12.43 -13.43 -3.05
C ILE A 131 -11.05 -13.26 -2.43
N LEU A 132 -10.91 -12.36 -1.45
CA LEU A 132 -9.62 -12.00 -0.88
C LEU A 132 -8.97 -13.12 -0.06
N TYR A 133 -9.75 -13.85 0.75
CA TYR A 133 -9.22 -14.80 1.73
C TYR A 133 -9.33 -16.26 1.31
N ASN A 134 -10.27 -16.62 0.43
CA ASN A 134 -10.47 -18.03 0.05
C ASN A 134 -9.74 -18.44 -1.23
N MET A 135 -9.21 -17.48 -2.00
CA MET A 135 -8.55 -17.75 -3.27
C MET A 135 -7.23 -16.99 -3.41
N PRO A 136 -6.16 -17.63 -3.92
CA PRO A 136 -4.95 -16.91 -4.29
C PRO A 136 -5.20 -16.06 -5.54
N HIS A 137 -4.85 -14.78 -5.47
CA HIS A 137 -4.98 -13.84 -6.59
C HIS A 137 -3.63 -13.31 -7.06
N THR A 138 -3.51 -13.18 -8.38
CA THR A 138 -2.59 -12.23 -9.03
C THR A 138 -3.30 -10.88 -9.11
N THR A 139 -2.57 -9.78 -9.34
CA THR A 139 -3.17 -8.47 -9.65
C THR A 139 -4.26 -8.58 -10.72
N LYS A 140 -3.97 -9.25 -11.85
CA LYS A 140 -4.91 -9.40 -12.96
C LYS A 140 -6.18 -10.15 -12.55
N THR A 141 -6.03 -11.26 -11.81
CA THR A 141 -7.19 -12.06 -11.40
C THR A 141 -8.00 -11.38 -10.31
N LEU A 142 -7.38 -10.59 -9.42
CA LEU A 142 -8.10 -9.73 -8.49
C LEU A 142 -8.90 -8.66 -9.24
N CYS A 143 -8.27 -7.90 -10.15
CA CYS A 143 -8.97 -6.82 -10.84
C CYS A 143 -10.19 -7.32 -11.61
N ASN A 144 -10.06 -8.49 -12.24
CA ASN A 144 -11.19 -9.16 -12.91
C ASN A 144 -12.30 -9.57 -11.93
N ALA A 145 -11.95 -10.03 -10.73
CA ALA A 145 -12.94 -10.42 -9.72
C ALA A 145 -13.66 -9.19 -9.16
N VAL A 146 -12.91 -8.14 -8.79
CA VAL A 146 -13.44 -6.84 -8.34
C VAL A 146 -14.37 -6.24 -9.39
N SER A 147 -13.96 -6.23 -10.66
CA SER A 147 -14.79 -5.67 -11.74
C SER A 147 -16.13 -6.39 -11.90
N LYS A 148 -16.16 -7.70 -11.66
CA LYS A 148 -17.39 -8.50 -11.74
C LYS A 148 -18.35 -8.18 -10.61
N ILE A 149 -17.84 -8.06 -9.37
CA ILE A 149 -18.71 -7.83 -8.22
C ILE A 149 -19.23 -6.38 -8.19
N SER A 150 -18.34 -5.39 -8.43
CA SER A 150 -18.71 -3.97 -8.40
C SER A 150 -19.47 -3.51 -9.64
N ASN A 151 -19.49 -4.31 -10.71
CA ASN A 151 -20.03 -3.94 -12.03
C ASN A 151 -19.40 -2.65 -12.61
N ILE A 152 -18.13 -2.41 -12.27
CA ILE A 152 -17.32 -1.29 -12.75
C ILE A 152 -16.04 -1.86 -13.35
N GLU A 153 -15.52 -1.26 -14.42
CA GLU A 153 -14.21 -1.66 -14.93
C GLU A 153 -13.11 -1.23 -13.96
N PHE A 154 -12.60 -2.17 -13.17
CA PHE A 154 -11.53 -1.95 -12.21
C PHE A 154 -10.18 -2.39 -12.78
N LYS A 155 -9.23 -1.46 -12.83
CA LYS A 155 -7.90 -1.63 -13.38
C LYS A 155 -6.96 -0.64 -12.69
N LEU A 156 -5.69 -1.03 -12.58
CA LEU A 156 -4.63 -0.25 -11.94
C LEU A 156 -3.57 0.16 -12.96
#